data_AF-A0A497E7P0-F1
#
_entry.id   AF-A0A497E7P0-F1
#
_cell.length_a   1.000
_cell.length_b   1.000
_cell.length_c   1.000
_cell.angle_alpha   90.00
_cell.angle_beta   90.00
_cell.angle_gamma   90.00
#
_symmetry.space_group_name_H-M   'P 1'
#
loop_
_entity.id
_entity.type
_entity.pdbx_description
1 polymer ?
#
loop_
_entity_poly.entity_id
_entity_poly.type
_entity_poly.pdbx_seq_one_letter_code
_entity_poly.pdbx_strand_id
1 'polypeptide(L)'
;MLTVELTELPECKDFDPQYRRAPNRGYHLDRHDTLVALKNALRYVPEEHHKIVAPEFLEELRTRGRIYGYRYRPAGRITGLPVDQYQGKIVEARAMQVMIDNNLDFDITLYPYELVTYGESG
;
A
#
# COMPACT_ATOMS: atom_id res chain seq x y z
N MET A 1 -7.66 -20.89 -2.42
CA MET A 1 -7.29 -19.52 -2.82
C MET A 1 -7.19 -18.72 -1.53
N LEU A 2 -6.06 -18.05 -1.26
CA LEU A 2 -5.90 -17.23 -0.06
C LEU A 2 -6.64 -15.92 -0.33
N THR A 3 -7.88 -15.82 0.12
CA THR A 3 -8.69 -14.61 -0.03
C THR A 3 -8.45 -13.76 1.19
N VAL A 4 -7.73 -12.64 1.03
CA VAL A 4 -7.75 -11.57 2.03
C VAL A 4 -9.08 -10.85 1.84
N GLU A 5 -10.04 -11.09 2.72
CA GLU A 5 -11.31 -10.38 2.68
C GLU A 5 -11.16 -9.04 3.38
N LEU A 6 -11.27 -7.96 2.61
CA LEU A 6 -11.38 -6.60 3.15
C LEU A 6 -12.82 -6.39 3.63
N THR A 7 -13.22 -7.04 4.73
CA THR A 7 -14.61 -7.02 5.21
C THR A 7 -15.05 -5.68 5.78
N GLU A 8 -14.11 -4.82 6.19
CA GLU A 8 -14.38 -3.50 6.76
C GLU A 8 -13.61 -2.42 6.02
N LEU A 9 -14.19 -1.22 5.91
CA LEU A 9 -13.53 -0.05 5.38
C LEU A 9 -12.65 0.57 6.48
N PRO A 10 -11.30 0.51 6.39
CA PRO A 10 -10.44 1.08 7.41
C PRO A 10 -10.57 2.61 7.42
N GLU A 11 -10.34 3.24 8.56
CA GLU A 11 -10.26 4.70 8.65
C GLU A 11 -9.10 5.25 7.79
N CYS A 12 -9.23 6.51 7.37
CA CYS A 12 -8.13 7.27 6.80
C CYS A 12 -7.00 7.36 7.82
N LYS A 13 -5.77 7.24 7.35
CA LYS A 13 -4.59 7.29 8.20
C LYS A 13 -3.77 8.52 7.86
N ASP A 14 -3.31 9.20 8.90
CA ASP A 14 -2.40 10.32 8.75
C ASP A 14 -0.99 9.84 8.40
N PHE A 15 -0.26 10.74 7.74
CA PHE A 15 1.15 10.55 7.45
C PHE A 15 1.98 11.33 8.46
N ASP A 16 2.92 10.66 9.10
CA ASP A 16 3.86 11.32 9.98
C ASP A 16 4.89 12.08 9.13
N PRO A 17 5.00 13.41 9.29
CA PRO A 17 5.87 14.25 8.47
C PRO A 17 7.36 13.98 8.66
N GLN A 18 7.77 13.22 9.69
CA GLN A 18 9.17 12.84 9.86
C GLN A 18 9.65 11.90 8.74
N TYR A 19 8.75 11.10 8.16
CA TYR A 19 9.09 10.13 7.12
C TYR A 19 8.95 10.74 5.74
N ARG A 20 9.94 10.50 4.90
CA ARG A 20 9.97 10.99 3.53
C ARG A 20 8.86 10.34 2.70
N ARG A 21 8.41 11.09 1.69
CA ARG A 21 7.43 10.65 0.70
C ARG A 21 8.09 10.54 -0.66
N ALA A 22 7.73 9.53 -1.45
CA ALA A 22 8.27 9.41 -2.80
C ALA A 22 7.88 10.65 -3.64
N PRO A 23 8.77 11.13 -4.51
CA PRO A 23 8.47 12.24 -5.40
C PRO A 23 7.30 11.88 -6.33
N ASN A 24 6.48 12.89 -6.67
CA ASN A 24 5.39 12.71 -7.64
C ASN A 24 5.96 12.25 -8.99
N ARG A 25 5.40 11.17 -9.55
CA ARG A 25 5.80 10.62 -10.86
C ARG A 25 5.10 11.29 -12.05
N GLY A 26 4.24 12.27 -11.80
CA GLY A 26 3.43 12.95 -12.80
C GLY A 26 2.17 12.16 -13.14
N TYR A 27 1.13 12.87 -13.57
CA TYR A 27 -0.12 12.30 -14.05
C TYR A 27 -0.30 12.67 -15.52
N HIS A 28 -0.04 11.69 -16.40
CA HIS A 28 -0.03 11.85 -17.85
C HIS A 28 -1.04 10.95 -18.57
N LEU A 29 -1.90 10.26 -17.80
CA LEU A 29 -2.91 9.36 -18.35
C LEU A 29 -4.06 10.16 -18.94
N ASP A 30 -4.57 9.70 -20.08
CA ASP A 30 -5.82 10.22 -20.61
C ASP A 30 -7.02 9.71 -19.80
N ARG A 31 -8.24 10.13 -20.20
CA ARG A 31 -9.46 9.71 -19.51
C ARG A 31 -9.69 8.20 -19.56
N HIS A 32 -9.36 7.56 -20.68
CA HIS A 32 -9.55 6.11 -20.84
C HIS A 32 -8.59 5.34 -19.94
N ASP A 33 -7.30 5.66 -19.99
CA ASP A 33 -6.25 5.02 -19.19
C ASP A 33 -6.45 5.25 -17.70
N THR A 34 -6.93 6.44 -17.31
CA THR A 34 -7.30 6.73 -15.93
C THR A 34 -8.41 5.80 -15.44
N LEU A 35 -9.45 5.57 -16.25
CA LEU A 35 -10.53 4.65 -15.89
C LEU A 35 -10.02 3.20 -15.80
N VAL A 36 -9.10 2.79 -16.68
CA VAL A 36 -8.47 1.47 -16.63
C VAL A 36 -7.64 1.31 -15.35
N ALA A 37 -6.82 2.31 -14.99
CA ALA A 37 -6.03 2.31 -13.76
C ALA A 37 -6.91 2.18 -12.50
N LEU A 38 -8.00 2.94 -12.42
CA LEU A 38 -8.97 2.85 -11.33
C LEU A 38 -9.63 1.47 -11.26
N LYS A 39 -10.08 0.91 -12.39
CA LYS A 39 -10.67 -0.44 -12.43
C LYS A 39 -9.69 -1.51 -11.96
N ASN A 40 -8.43 -1.40 -12.35
CA ASN A 40 -7.38 -2.34 -11.94
C ASN A 40 -7.16 -2.32 -10.43
N ALA A 41 -7.15 -1.14 -9.81
CA ALA A 41 -7.02 -1.00 -8.37
C ALA A 41 -8.28 -1.46 -7.62
N LEU A 42 -9.47 -1.05 -8.10
CA LEU A 42 -10.75 -1.39 -7.46
C LEU A 42 -11.09 -2.89 -7.52
N ARG A 43 -10.45 -3.68 -8.40
CA ARG A 43 -10.59 -5.15 -8.43
C ARG A 43 -10.22 -5.82 -7.10
N TYR A 44 -9.36 -5.19 -6.30
CA TYR A 44 -8.92 -5.72 -5.02
C TYR A 44 -9.77 -5.22 -3.83
N VAL A 45 -10.77 -4.39 -4.09
CA VAL A 45 -11.59 -3.71 -3.08
C VAL A 45 -13.05 -4.18 -3.20
N PRO A 46 -13.77 -4.45 -2.10
CA PRO A 46 -15.20 -4.76 -2.15
C PRO A 46 -16.01 -3.67 -2.83
N GLU A 47 -17.00 -4.05 -3.64
CA GLU A 47 -17.80 -3.11 -4.43
C GLU A 47 -18.52 -2.05 -3.58
N GLU A 48 -18.94 -2.43 -2.37
CA GLU A 48 -19.57 -1.52 -1.40
C GLU A 48 -18.67 -0.35 -0.97
N HIS A 49 -17.34 -0.54 -1.01
CA HIS A 49 -16.36 0.50 -0.69
C HIS A 49 -16.01 1.39 -1.89
N HIS A 50 -16.35 1.00 -3.13
CA HIS A 50 -15.88 1.69 -4.34
C HIS A 50 -16.30 3.16 -4.39
N LYS A 51 -17.50 3.52 -3.89
CA LYS A 51 -17.97 4.91 -3.87
C LYS A 51 -17.07 5.84 -3.05
N ILE A 52 -16.42 5.30 -2.02
CA ILE A 52 -15.53 6.06 -1.12
C ILE A 52 -14.10 5.99 -1.64
N VAL A 53 -13.64 4.81 -2.03
CA VAL A 53 -12.23 4.57 -2.35
C VAL A 53 -11.85 5.02 -3.77
N ALA A 54 -12.77 4.98 -4.74
CA ALA A 54 -12.47 5.43 -6.10
C ALA A 54 -11.99 6.90 -6.20
N PRO A 55 -12.64 7.90 -5.55
CA PRO A 55 -12.13 9.27 -5.56
C PRO A 55 -10.78 9.40 -4.84
N GLU A 56 -10.52 8.60 -3.80
CA GLU A 56 -9.21 8.58 -3.12
C GLU A 56 -8.11 8.05 -4.04
N PHE A 57 -8.36 6.93 -4.72
CA PHE A 57 -7.42 6.38 -5.70
C PHE A 57 -7.17 7.34 -6.85
N LEU A 58 -8.20 8.07 -7.31
CA LEU A 58 -8.02 9.10 -8.32
C LEU A 58 -7.13 10.25 -7.83
N GLU A 59 -7.29 10.65 -6.56
CA GLU A 59 -6.46 11.70 -5.96
C GLU A 59 -5.01 11.24 -5.80
N GLU A 60 -4.77 10.00 -5.37
CA GLU A 60 -3.43 9.40 -5.34
C GLU A 60 -2.81 9.40 -6.74
N LEU A 61 -3.55 8.96 -7.74
CA LEU A 61 -3.08 8.92 -9.12
C LEU A 61 -2.71 10.32 -9.65
N ARG A 62 -3.48 11.36 -9.30
CA ARG A 62 -3.22 12.74 -9.72
C ARG A 62 -2.04 13.38 -8.99
N THR A 63 -1.93 13.15 -7.69
CA THR A 63 -0.94 13.84 -6.84
C THR A 63 0.37 13.08 -6.69
N ARG A 64 0.37 11.78 -6.97
CA ARG A 64 1.54 10.89 -6.86
C ARG A 64 1.93 10.23 -8.17
N GLY A 65 1.02 10.21 -9.15
CA GLY A 65 1.21 9.46 -10.40
C GLY A 65 0.98 7.96 -10.24
N ARG A 66 0.53 7.49 -9.06
CA ARG A 66 0.33 6.07 -8.72
C ARG A 66 -0.81 5.92 -7.72
N ILE A 67 -1.42 4.73 -7.70
CA ILE A 67 -2.38 4.32 -6.68
C ILE A 67 -1.63 3.40 -5.71
N TYR A 68 -1.45 3.86 -4.47
CA TYR A 68 -0.83 3.11 -3.37
C TYR A 68 -1.86 2.44 -2.46
N GLY A 69 -3.09 2.97 -2.45
CA GLY A 69 -4.16 2.52 -1.57
C GLY A 69 -3.90 2.85 -0.11
N TYR A 70 -3.57 4.11 0.18
CA TYR A 70 -3.12 4.53 1.50
C TYR A 70 -4.08 4.17 2.64
N ARG A 71 -5.39 4.18 2.38
CA ARG A 71 -6.41 3.76 3.36
C ARG A 71 -6.17 2.33 3.87
N TYR A 72 -5.75 1.42 3.00
CA TYR A 72 -5.57 0.00 3.33
C TYR A 72 -4.19 -0.35 3.90
N ARG A 73 -3.29 0.64 4.01
CA ARG A 73 -2.03 0.46 4.73
C ARG A 73 -2.29 0.09 6.20
N PRO A 74 -1.52 -0.84 6.80
CA PRO A 74 -1.55 -1.06 8.26
C PRO A 74 -1.28 0.23 9.04
N ALA A 75 -1.92 0.41 10.20
CA ALA A 75 -1.64 1.56 11.07
C ALA A 75 -0.29 1.40 11.78
N GLY A 76 0.35 2.52 12.15
CA GLY A 76 1.63 2.50 12.86
C GLY A 76 2.83 2.12 11.98
N ARG A 77 4.00 2.01 12.58
CA ARG A 77 5.24 1.64 11.87
C ARG A 77 5.25 0.14 11.59
N ILE A 78 5.71 -0.24 10.40
CA ILE A 78 6.04 -1.62 10.08
C ILE A 78 7.48 -1.87 10.54
N THR A 79 7.74 -3.03 11.11
CA THR A 79 9.07 -3.51 11.49
C THR A 79 9.06 -5.03 11.51
N GLY A 80 10.18 -5.67 11.21
CA GLY A 80 10.28 -7.12 11.29
C GLY A 80 10.20 -7.63 12.72
N LEU A 81 9.34 -8.62 12.95
CA LEU A 81 9.20 -9.28 14.24
C LEU A 81 9.99 -10.61 14.27
N PRO A 82 10.20 -11.21 15.45
CA PRO A 82 10.61 -12.60 15.55
C PRO A 82 9.69 -13.53 14.74
N VAL A 83 10.26 -14.49 14.02
CA VAL A 83 9.53 -15.36 13.05
C VAL A 83 8.37 -16.13 13.67
N ASP A 84 8.44 -16.42 14.97
CA ASP A 84 7.41 -17.10 15.75
C ASP A 84 6.18 -16.23 16.04
N GLN A 85 6.26 -14.90 15.89
CA GLN A 85 5.12 -13.98 16.03
C GLN A 85 4.26 -13.88 14.76
N TYR A 86 4.76 -14.35 13.62
CA TYR A 86 3.99 -14.36 12.38
C TYR A 86 3.03 -15.55 12.32
N GLN A 87 1.86 -15.34 11.74
CA GLN A 87 0.89 -16.41 11.49
C GLN A 87 1.29 -17.19 10.23
N GLY A 88 1.19 -18.51 10.28
CA GLY A 88 1.48 -19.37 9.14
C GLY A 88 1.67 -20.83 9.54
N LYS A 89 1.44 -21.74 8.60
CA LYS A 89 1.55 -23.20 8.84
C LYS A 89 2.98 -23.71 8.73
N ILE A 90 3.83 -23.00 8.01
CA ILE A 90 5.22 -23.39 7.74
C ILE A 90 6.16 -22.24 8.09
N VAL A 91 7.38 -22.57 8.52
CA VAL A 91 8.38 -21.59 8.99
C VAL A 91 8.84 -20.70 7.85
N GLU A 92 8.99 -21.27 6.65
CA GLU A 92 9.48 -20.59 5.46
C GLU A 92 8.54 -19.46 5.03
N ALA A 93 7.22 -19.69 5.07
CA ALA A 93 6.23 -18.65 4.77
C ALA A 93 6.20 -17.54 5.84
N ARG A 94 6.48 -17.86 7.10
CA ARG A 94 6.64 -16.86 8.16
C ARG A 94 7.92 -16.05 7.98
N ALA A 95 9.02 -16.70 7.59
CA ALA A 95 10.26 -16.02 7.25
C ALA A 95 10.06 -15.05 6.06
N MET A 96 9.27 -15.40 5.06
CA MET A 96 8.92 -14.46 3.98
C MET A 96 8.19 -13.22 4.50
N GLN A 97 7.26 -13.35 5.45
CA GLN A 97 6.58 -12.21 6.07
C GLN A 97 7.56 -11.33 6.84
N VAL A 98 8.49 -11.91 7.62
CA VAL A 98 9.59 -11.16 8.26
C VAL A 98 10.37 -10.34 7.23
N MET A 99 10.73 -10.95 6.09
CA MET A 99 11.48 -10.26 5.04
C MET A 99 10.68 -9.15 4.36
N ILE A 100 9.37 -9.31 4.21
CA ILE A 100 8.48 -8.26 3.69
C ILE A 100 8.44 -7.08 4.66
N ASP A 101 8.20 -7.34 5.95
CA ASP A 101 8.14 -6.27 6.95
C ASP A 101 9.48 -5.55 7.12
N ASN A 102 10.61 -6.28 7.04
CA ASN A 102 11.94 -5.68 7.07
C ASN A 102 12.19 -4.75 5.86
N ASN A 103 11.72 -5.10 4.66
CA ASN A 103 11.80 -4.20 3.51
C ASN A 103 10.89 -2.98 3.65
N LEU A 104 9.83 -3.07 4.46
CA LEU A 104 8.89 -1.97 4.72
C LEU A 104 9.13 -1.27 6.06
N ASP A 105 10.25 -1.58 6.73
CA ASP A 105 10.58 -1.01 8.02
C ASP A 105 10.83 0.49 7.89
N PHE A 106 10.13 1.27 8.72
CA PHE A 106 10.22 2.73 8.70
C PHE A 106 11.63 3.29 9.00
N ASP A 107 12.51 2.50 9.61
CA ASP A 107 13.91 2.88 9.86
C ASP A 107 14.84 2.49 8.70
N ILE A 108 14.39 1.67 7.75
CA ILE A 108 15.19 1.14 6.63
C ILE A 108 14.70 1.68 5.27
N THR A 109 13.39 1.70 5.06
CA THR A 109 12.73 2.03 3.80
C THR A 109 12.84 3.51 3.47
N LEU A 110 13.24 3.84 2.24
CA LEU A 110 13.39 5.23 1.80
C LEU A 110 12.05 6.00 1.81
N TYR A 111 10.99 5.38 1.29
CA TYR A 111 9.64 5.94 1.28
C TYR A 111 8.64 4.91 1.83
N PRO A 112 8.52 4.78 3.17
CA PRO A 112 7.76 3.70 3.80
C PRO A 112 6.25 3.76 3.52
N TYR A 113 5.73 4.94 3.21
CA TYR A 113 4.33 5.10 2.80
C TYR A 113 4.09 4.71 1.34
N GLU A 114 5.13 4.68 0.50
CA GLU A 114 5.06 4.36 -0.93
C GLU A 114 5.62 2.99 -1.29
N LEU A 115 5.99 2.17 -0.29
CA LEU A 115 6.52 0.81 -0.49
C LEU A 115 7.80 0.79 -1.34
N VAL A 116 8.65 1.82 -1.21
CA VAL A 116 9.92 1.95 -1.94
C VAL A 116 11.07 1.91 -0.93
N THR A 117 11.87 0.86 -1.01
CA THR A 117 12.94 0.56 -0.05
C THR A 117 14.26 1.14 -0.51
N TYR A 118 14.62 0.94 -1.78
CA TYR A 118 15.93 1.29 -2.30
C TYR A 118 15.84 1.93 -3.68
N GLY A 119 16.64 2.97 -3.87
CA GLY A 119 16.51 3.82 -5.05
C GLY A 119 15.15 4.52 -5.09
N GLU A 120 15.00 5.49 -5.97
CA GLU A 120 13.79 6.33 -6.01
C GLU A 120 12.50 5.58 -6.44
N SER A 121 12.57 4.27 -6.73
CA SER A 121 11.44 3.45 -7.19
C SER A 121 11.45 1.96 -6.81
N GLY A 122 12.53 1.46 -6.19
CA GLY A 122 12.73 0.03 -5.97
C GLY A 122 12.22 -0.48 -4.63
#